data_AF-A0A2V5W021-F1
#
_entry.id   AF-A0A2V5W021-F1
#
_cell.length_a   1.000
_cell.length_b   1.000
_cell.length_c   1.000
_cell.angle_alpha   90.00
_cell.angle_beta   90.00
_cell.angle_gamma   90.00
#
_symmetry.space_group_name_H-M   'P 1'
#
loop_
_entity.id
_entity.type
_entity.pdbx_description
1 polymer ?
#
loop_
_entity_poly.entity_id
_entity_poly.type
_entity_poly.pdbx_seq_one_letter_code
_entity_poly.pdbx_strand_id
1 'polypeptide(L)'
;METVFAHANRKKTMPAIFAIALALSFFSPVLGAETPAKSVVFLGDSLTAGLGVQPSEAFPALVAEKIRAGDLPFEVQNAGLSGDTSAGGLRRIDWLLQRPIDILV
;
A
#
# COMPACT_ATOMS: atom_id res chain seq x y z
N MET A 1 -69.67 42.70 -3.58
CA MET A 1 -69.48 42.32 -2.17
C MET A 1 -68.12 41.66 -2.10
N GLU A 2 -67.19 42.39 -1.51
CA GLU A 2 -65.97 41.88 -0.88
C GLU A 2 -64.91 41.26 -1.81
N THR A 3 -63.87 42.02 -2.22
CA THR A 3 -62.58 42.18 -1.50
C THR A 3 -61.73 40.90 -1.59
N VAL A 4 -60.43 40.88 -1.82
CA VAL A 4 -59.36 41.82 -1.54
C VAL A 4 -58.10 41.30 -2.28
N PHE A 5 -57.35 42.24 -2.88
CA PHE A 5 -55.88 42.34 -2.96
C PHE A 5 -55.01 41.07 -2.90
N ALA A 6 -54.08 40.92 -3.84
CA ALA A 6 -52.70 41.39 -3.60
C ALA A 6 -51.76 41.02 -4.76
N HIS A 7 -51.21 42.07 -5.36
CA HIS A 7 -49.88 42.08 -5.96
C HIS A 7 -48.83 41.45 -5.02
N ALA A 8 -47.99 40.54 -5.52
CA ALA A 8 -46.65 40.36 -4.96
C ALA A 8 -45.69 39.71 -5.96
N ASN A 9 -45.14 40.54 -6.85
CA ASN A 9 -43.78 40.37 -7.36
C ASN A 9 -42.79 40.32 -6.17
N ARG A 10 -41.96 39.28 -6.02
CA ARG A 10 -40.69 39.36 -5.27
C ARG A 10 -39.75 38.16 -5.50
N LYS A 11 -38.83 38.36 -6.46
CA LYS A 11 -37.36 38.20 -6.35
C LYS A 11 -36.82 37.02 -5.49
N LYS A 12 -36.03 36.17 -6.15
CA LYS A 12 -34.77 35.57 -5.66
C LYS A 12 -34.74 35.07 -4.20
N THR A 13 -34.92 33.77 -4.01
CA THR A 13 -34.35 33.02 -2.88
C THR A 13 -33.88 31.65 -3.41
N MET A 14 -32.84 31.62 -4.23
CA MET A 14 -31.44 31.34 -3.87
C MET A 14 -31.14 29.88 -3.47
N PRO A 15 -29.94 29.39 -3.86
CA PRO A 15 -29.64 28.02 -4.24
C PRO A 15 -28.87 27.29 -3.12
N ALA A 16 -29.52 27.07 -1.98
CA ALA A 16 -28.85 26.46 -0.83
C ALA A 16 -28.55 24.97 -1.04
N ILE A 17 -29.44 24.25 -1.74
CA ILE A 17 -29.32 22.79 -1.91
C ILE A 17 -28.17 22.43 -2.88
N PHE A 18 -27.92 23.26 -3.90
CA PHE A 18 -26.85 23.02 -4.87
C PHE A 18 -25.44 23.31 -4.29
N ALA A 19 -25.34 24.24 -3.34
CA ALA A 19 -24.07 24.56 -2.68
C ALA A 19 -23.60 23.46 -1.71
N ILE A 20 -24.52 22.75 -1.05
CA ILE A 20 -24.19 21.71 -0.07
C ILE A 20 -23.67 20.44 -0.76
N ALA A 21 -24.26 20.05 -1.90
CA ALA A 21 -23.78 18.91 -2.69
C ALA A 21 -22.39 19.14 -3.28
N LEU A 22 -22.04 20.40 -3.59
CA LEU A 22 -20.70 20.75 -4.07
C LEU A 22 -19.65 20.73 -2.95
N ALA A 23 -20.03 21.05 -1.70
CA ALA A 23 -19.11 21.07 -0.56
C ALA A 23 -18.72 19.66 -0.05
N LEU A 24 -19.58 18.65 -0.25
CA LEU A 24 -19.29 17.26 0.13
C LEU A 24 -18.29 16.56 -0.81
N SER A 25 -18.16 17.01 -2.06
CA SER A 25 -17.21 16.44 -3.04
C SER A 25 -15.75 16.85 -2.81
N PHE A 26 -15.47 17.78 -1.89
CA PHE A 26 -14.11 18.22 -1.57
C PHE A 26 -13.53 17.60 -0.29
N PHE A 27 -14.33 16.84 0.46
CA PHE A 27 -13.85 16.14 1.65
C PHE A 27 -13.27 14.78 1.27
N SER A 28 -12.17 14.77 0.52
CA SER A 28 -11.36 13.56 0.37
C SER A 28 -10.66 13.31 1.70
N PRO A 29 -10.93 12.20 2.41
CA PRO A 29 -10.10 11.83 3.53
C PRO A 29 -8.69 11.59 2.98
N VAL A 30 -7.73 12.40 3.42
CA VAL A 30 -6.33 12.02 3.35
C VAL A 30 -6.21 10.79 4.23
N LEU A 31 -6.34 9.61 3.61
CA LEU A 31 -5.96 8.35 4.20
C LEU A 31 -4.47 8.47 4.53
N GLY A 32 -4.13 8.11 5.77
CA GLY A 32 -2.87 8.44 6.42
C GLY A 32 -1.65 8.14 5.56
N ALA A 33 -0.61 8.95 5.74
CA ALA A 33 0.70 8.69 5.14
C ALA A 33 1.17 7.30 5.60
N GLU A 34 1.03 6.30 4.74
CA GLU A 34 1.67 5.01 4.98
C GLU A 34 3.16 5.26 5.05
N THR A 35 3.75 4.93 6.20
CA THR A 35 5.20 4.94 6.32
C THR A 35 5.70 3.91 5.32
N PRO A 36 6.59 4.28 4.38
CA PRO A 36 7.03 3.35 3.36
C PRO A 36 7.56 2.09 4.02
N ALA A 37 7.02 0.94 3.62
CA ALA A 37 7.38 -0.33 4.21
C ALA A 37 8.89 -0.56 4.06
N LYS A 38 9.52 -1.00 5.14
CA LYS A 38 10.95 -1.30 5.17
C LYS A 38 11.23 -2.60 4.41
N SER A 39 12.32 -2.64 3.66
CA SER A 39 12.65 -3.77 2.80
C SER A 39 13.46 -4.84 3.54
N VAL A 40 13.00 -6.08 3.46
CA VAL A 40 13.69 -7.28 3.96
C VAL A 40 13.99 -8.20 2.78
N VAL A 41 15.27 -8.43 2.50
CA VAL A 41 15.71 -9.28 1.39
C VAL A 41 16.35 -10.55 1.92
N PHE A 42 15.90 -11.70 1.43
CA PHE A 42 16.47 -13.01 1.76
C PHE A 42 17.40 -13.47 0.63
N LEU A 43 18.70 -13.39 0.84
CA LEU A 43 19.76 -13.83 -0.06
C LEU A 43 20.20 -15.25 0.32
N GLY A 44 19.85 -16.25 -0.48
CA GLY A 44 20.29 -17.61 -0.17
C GLY A 44 20.22 -18.58 -1.34
N ASP A 45 20.25 -19.86 -0.99
CA ASP A 45 20.26 -20.98 -1.93
C ASP A 45 18.85 -21.58 -2.13
N SER A 46 18.77 -22.89 -2.37
CA SER A 46 17.54 -23.66 -2.49
C SER A 46 16.58 -23.57 -1.29
N LEU A 47 17.11 -23.43 -0.07
CA LEU A 47 16.28 -23.34 1.13
C LEU A 47 15.47 -22.04 1.13
N THR A 48 16.13 -20.93 0.76
CA THR A 48 15.49 -19.63 0.59
C THR A 48 14.59 -19.61 -0.64
N ALA A 49 15.03 -20.22 -1.74
CA ALA A 49 14.27 -20.29 -2.99
C ALA A 49 12.96 -21.09 -2.87
N GLY A 50 12.83 -21.98 -1.88
CA GLY A 50 11.66 -22.85 -1.73
C GLY A 50 11.69 -24.05 -2.67
N LEU A 51 12.87 -24.67 -2.84
CA LEU A 51 12.99 -25.85 -3.70
C LEU A 51 12.09 -27.00 -3.21
N GLY A 52 11.19 -27.46 -4.07
CA GLY A 52 10.29 -28.58 -3.79
C GLY A 52 8.96 -28.22 -3.12
N VAL A 53 8.67 -26.93 -2.95
CA VAL A 53 7.40 -26.44 -2.39
C VAL A 53 6.78 -25.36 -3.27
N GLN A 54 5.54 -24.96 -2.98
CA GLN A 54 4.93 -23.82 -3.68
C GLN A 54 5.59 -22.50 -3.24
N PRO A 55 5.58 -21.45 -4.08
CA PRO A 55 6.16 -20.16 -3.71
C PRO A 55 5.61 -19.57 -2.41
N SER A 56 4.33 -19.82 -2.10
CA SER A 56 3.69 -19.40 -0.85
C SER A 56 4.17 -20.15 0.39
N GLU A 57 4.76 -21.33 0.19
CA GLU A 57 5.26 -22.21 1.25
C GLU A 57 6.78 -22.03 1.46
N ALA A 58 7.45 -21.23 0.63
CA ALA A 58 8.84 -20.90 0.80
C ALA A 58 9.08 -20.15 2.11
N PHE A 59 10.24 -20.37 2.74
CA PHE A 59 10.58 -19.75 4.02
C PHE A 59 10.37 -18.22 4.05
N PRO A 60 10.84 -17.43 3.05
CA PRO A 60 10.58 -15.98 3.02
C PRO A 60 9.09 -15.63 2.94
N ALA A 61 8.29 -16.43 2.24
CA ALA A 61 6.84 -16.20 2.12
C ALA A 61 6.12 -16.43 3.46
N LEU A 62 6.51 -17.46 4.20
CA LEU A 62 5.99 -17.72 5.56
C LEU A 62 6.42 -16.62 6.54
N VAL A 63 7.62 -16.06 6.39
CA VAL A 63 8.05 -14.89 7.17
C VAL A 63 7.20 -13.66 6.81
N ALA A 64 6.94 -13.43 5.53
CA ALA A 64 6.07 -12.34 5.07
C ALA A 64 4.65 -12.45 5.66
N GLU A 65 4.11 -13.66 5.74
CA GLU A 65 2.82 -13.91 6.39
C GLU A 65 2.84 -13.56 7.88
N LYS A 66 3.90 -13.96 8.61
CA LYS A 66 4.06 -13.64 10.02
C LYS A 66 4.23 -12.14 10.27
N ILE A 67 4.97 -11.45 9.42
CA ILE A 67 5.14 -9.98 9.44
C ILE A 67 3.77 -9.30 9.28
N ARG A 68 3.00 -9.73 8.28
CA ARG A 68 1.65 -9.19 8.04
C ARG A 68 0.69 -9.48 9.20
N ALA A 69 0.74 -10.68 9.75
CA ALA A 69 -0.07 -11.05 10.91
C ALA A 69 0.30 -10.25 12.18
N GLY A 70 1.54 -9.76 12.25
CA GLY A 70 2.03 -8.89 13.32
C GLY A 70 1.83 -7.39 13.07
N ASP A 71 1.17 -7.00 11.98
CA ASP A 71 0.99 -5.59 11.56
C ASP A 71 2.31 -4.80 11.52
N LEU A 72 3.38 -5.47 11.07
CA LEU A 72 4.70 -4.87 10.98
C LEU A 72 4.92 -4.24 9.59
N PRO A 73 5.49 -3.02 9.50
CA PRO A 73 5.63 -2.29 8.24
C PRO A 73 6.88 -2.75 7.45
N PHE A 74 6.92 -4.03 7.09
CA PHE A 74 8.01 -4.61 6.30
C PHE A 74 7.49 -5.31 5.05
N GLU A 75 8.23 -5.17 3.96
CA GLU A 75 8.06 -5.94 2.73
C GLU A 75 9.18 -6.97 2.58
N VAL A 76 8.81 -8.21 2.27
CA VAL A 76 9.75 -9.31 2.12
C VAL A 76 9.97 -9.62 0.64
N GLN A 77 11.24 -9.70 0.25
CA GLN A 77 11.65 -10.13 -1.07
C GLN A 77 12.50 -11.41 -0.99
N ASN A 78 12.08 -12.42 -1.72
CA ASN A 78 12.84 -13.65 -1.89
C ASN A 78 13.88 -13.46 -3.01
N ALA A 79 15.16 -13.45 -2.65
CA ALA A 79 16.30 -13.45 -3.56
C ALA A 79 17.08 -14.77 -3.47
N GLY A 80 16.43 -15.89 -3.13
CA GLY A 80 17.00 -17.22 -3.13
C GLY A 80 17.22 -17.77 -4.53
N LEU A 81 18.35 -18.46 -4.75
CA LEU A 81 18.67 -19.13 -6.01
C LEU A 81 19.14 -20.56 -5.73
N SER A 82 18.41 -21.57 -6.19
CA SER A 82 18.78 -22.97 -5.96
C SER A 82 20.18 -23.30 -6.47
N GLY A 83 21.01 -23.90 -5.61
CA GLY A 83 22.40 -24.22 -5.92
C GLY A 83 23.36 -23.04 -5.84
N ASP A 84 22.92 -21.87 -5.36
CA ASP A 84 23.80 -20.74 -5.12
C ASP A 84 24.83 -21.05 -4.03
N THR A 85 25.95 -20.33 -4.08
CA THR A 85 27.07 -20.46 -3.14
C THR A 85 27.41 -19.08 -2.60
N SER A 86 28.25 -19.00 -1.56
CA SER A 86 28.71 -17.70 -1.06
C SER A 86 29.39 -16.85 -2.14
N ALA A 87 30.14 -17.48 -3.07
CA ALA A 87 30.74 -16.78 -4.19
C ALA A 87 29.69 -16.27 -5.20
N GLY A 88 28.62 -17.03 -5.43
CA GLY A 88 27.50 -16.59 -6.27
C GLY A 88 26.69 -15.46 -5.66
N GLY A 89 26.39 -15.55 -4.35
CA GLY A 89 25.79 -14.48 -3.56
C GLY A 89 26.59 -13.18 -3.60
N LEU A 90 27.92 -13.25 -3.41
CA LEU A 90 28.79 -12.08 -3.48
C LEU A 90 28.76 -11.41 -4.86
N ARG A 91 28.67 -12.17 -5.95
CA ARG A 91 28.61 -11.58 -7.31
C ARG A 91 27.32 -10.83 -7.60
N ARG A 92 26.24 -11.11 -6.87
CA ARG A 92 24.90 -10.54 -7.13
C ARG A 92 24.43 -9.55 -6.07
N ILE A 93 25.13 -9.46 -4.93
CA ILE A 93 24.74 -8.56 -3.85
C ILE A 93 24.76 -7.10 -4.30
N ASP A 94 25.72 -6.70 -5.13
CA ASP A 94 25.82 -5.34 -5.66
C ASP A 94 24.56 -4.93 -6.46
N TRP A 95 23.97 -5.87 -7.20
CA TRP A 95 22.72 -5.62 -7.93
C TRP A 95 21.53 -5.47 -6.98
N LEU A 96 21.46 -6.29 -5.93
CA LEU A 96 20.40 -6.18 -4.92
C LEU A 96 20.45 -4.85 -4.16
N LEU A 97 21.67 -4.38 -3.85
CA LEU A 97 21.91 -3.12 -3.13
C LEU A 97 21.66 -1.86 -3.98
N GLN A 98 21.29 -1.98 -5.26
CA GLN A 98 20.84 -0.84 -6.08
C GLN A 98 19.53 -0.25 -5.59
N ARG A 99 18.77 -1.01 -4.78
CA ARG A 99 17.59 -0.53 -4.07
C ARG A 99 17.87 -0.51 -2.56
N PRO A 100 17.24 0.39 -1.79
CA PRO A 100 17.34 0.37 -0.34
C PRO A 100 16.92 -0.99 0.23
N ILE A 101 17.77 -1.56 1.08
CA ILE A 101 17.49 -2.76 1.87
C ILE A 101 17.69 -2.36 3.33
N ASP A 102 16.65 -2.51 4.16
CA ASP A 102 16.73 -2.22 5.59
C ASP A 102 17.27 -3.43 6.36
N ILE A 103 16.93 -4.65 5.92
CA ILE A 103 17.37 -5.91 6.52
C ILE A 103 17.77 -6.89 5.40
N LEU A 104 19.00 -7.40 5.48
CA LEU A 104 19.49 -8.48 4.63
C LEU A 104 19.61 -9.76 5.47
N VAL A 105 19.01 -10.85 5.00
CA VAL A 105 19.05 -12.19 5.60
C VAL A 105 19.78 -13.13 4.67
#